data_AF-A0A136KMB9-F1
#
_entry.id   AF-A0A136KMB9-F1
#
_cell.length_a   1.000
_cell.length_b   1.000
_cell.length_c   1.000
_cell.angle_alpha   90.00
_cell.angle_beta   90.00
_cell.angle_gamma   90.00
#
_symmetry.space_group_name_H-M   'P 1'
#
loop_
_entity.id
_entity.type
_entity.pdbx_description
1 polymer ?
#
loop_
_entity_poly.entity_id
_entity_poly.type
_entity_poly.pdbx_seq_one_letter_code
_entity_poly.pdbx_strand_id
1 'polypeptide(L)'
;MNKYILMHNAAVRKHAQLPEYLQRRVEFMHGDYIDLLKDKKEDYDAAIFMGNALAHNPFDYKKIVKTVSKSLTKKNAVMILQIANFDKILHNGGLQDFNMRPSKVNDDTRYAFIEFYDGAKMTGKKDLLTLNMTILRHIGHRWTFAATNSTPIAYINAASITSLLKEAGFAKIELFGSRFLGPLFDEKFDVEQHDWLNVIASR
;
A
#
# COMPACT_ATOMS: atom_id res chain seq x y z
N MET A 1 -7.44 13.54 15.45
CA MET A 1 -8.31 13.52 14.25
C MET A 1 -8.00 12.26 13.46
N ASN A 2 -8.99 11.43 13.14
CA ASN A 2 -8.77 10.14 12.47
C ASN A 2 -8.28 10.37 11.01
N LYS A 3 -7.10 9.86 10.64
CA LYS A 3 -6.47 10.04 9.32
C LYS A 3 -7.34 9.51 8.17
N TYR A 4 -8.15 8.50 8.41
CA TYR A 4 -9.03 7.90 7.39
C TYR A 4 -10.17 8.85 7.00
N ILE A 5 -10.72 9.59 7.98
CA ILE A 5 -11.72 10.63 7.75
C ILE A 5 -11.13 11.77 6.91
N LEU A 6 -9.86 12.13 7.14
CA LEU A 6 -9.19 13.18 6.35
C LEU A 6 -9.09 12.82 4.86
N MET A 7 -8.70 11.58 4.54
CA MET A 7 -8.57 11.13 3.15
C MET A 7 -9.93 11.00 2.46
N HIS A 8 -10.93 10.45 3.15
CA HIS A 8 -12.29 10.40 2.62
C HIS A 8 -12.85 11.81 2.37
N ASN A 9 -12.69 12.74 3.31
CA ASN A 9 -13.14 14.13 3.12
C ASN A 9 -12.40 14.83 1.98
N ALA A 10 -11.14 14.50 1.72
CA ALA A 10 -10.43 14.99 0.55
C ALA A 10 -10.99 14.39 -0.75
N ALA A 11 -11.31 13.10 -0.77
CA ALA A 11 -11.91 12.43 -1.91
C ALA A 11 -13.32 12.99 -2.23
N VAL A 12 -14.19 13.15 -1.23
CA VAL A 12 -15.53 13.74 -1.37
C VAL A 12 -15.45 15.17 -1.90
N ARG A 13 -14.50 15.99 -1.41
CA ARG A 13 -14.28 17.35 -1.95
C ARG A 13 -13.86 17.34 -3.42
N LYS A 14 -13.00 16.39 -3.82
CA LYS A 14 -12.62 16.23 -5.23
C LYS A 14 -13.78 15.72 -6.09
N HIS A 15 -14.60 14.82 -5.56
CA HIS A 15 -15.80 14.31 -6.25
C HIS A 15 -16.78 15.44 -6.59
N ALA A 16 -17.04 16.34 -5.65
CA ALA A 16 -17.90 17.50 -5.87
C ALA A 16 -17.40 18.47 -6.96
N GLN A 17 -16.11 18.40 -7.33
CA GLN A 17 -15.50 19.19 -8.40
C GLN A 17 -15.50 18.47 -9.76
N LEU A 18 -15.91 17.21 -9.82
CA LEU A 18 -15.99 16.46 -11.08
C LEU A 18 -17.19 16.95 -11.92
N PRO A 19 -17.14 16.80 -13.25
CA PRO A 19 -18.32 16.91 -14.10
C PRO A 19 -19.46 16.00 -13.62
N GLU A 20 -20.71 16.47 -13.72
CA GLU A 20 -21.88 15.77 -13.17
C GLU A 20 -22.03 14.33 -13.69
N TYR A 21 -21.72 14.09 -14.96
CA TYR A 21 -21.78 12.74 -15.54
C TYR A 21 -20.77 11.76 -14.91
N LEU A 22 -19.63 12.25 -14.41
CA LEU A 22 -18.66 11.44 -13.66
C LEU A 22 -19.09 11.26 -12.21
N GLN A 23 -19.68 12.29 -11.59
CA GLN A 23 -20.17 12.19 -10.22
C GLN A 23 -21.18 11.04 -10.06
N ARG A 24 -22.04 10.83 -11.07
CA ARG A 24 -23.03 9.74 -11.10
C ARG A 24 -22.43 8.34 -11.31
N ARG A 25 -21.17 8.24 -11.74
CA ARG A 25 -20.48 6.97 -12.07
C ARG A 25 -19.42 6.55 -11.05
N VAL A 26 -19.08 7.44 -10.12
CA VAL A 26 -18.02 7.23 -9.14
C VAL A 26 -18.62 7.36 -7.74
N GLU A 27 -18.46 6.30 -6.96
CA GLU A 27 -18.85 6.26 -5.56
C GLU A 27 -17.61 6.17 -4.67
N PHE A 28 -17.60 6.96 -3.59
CA PHE A 28 -16.55 6.92 -2.57
C PHE A 28 -17.14 6.38 -1.28
N MET A 29 -16.66 5.22 -0.84
CA MET A 29 -17.08 4.61 0.43
C MET A 29 -15.99 4.78 1.49
N HIS A 30 -16.39 4.83 2.76
CA HIS A 30 -15.48 4.83 3.91
C HIS A 30 -15.92 3.77 4.90
N GLY A 31 -15.03 2.83 5.21
CA GLY A 31 -15.30 1.71 6.10
C GLY A 31 -14.24 0.63 5.99
N ASP A 32 -14.42 -0.43 6.76
CA ASP A 32 -13.59 -1.63 6.68
C ASP A 32 -13.91 -2.42 5.40
N TYR A 33 -12.88 -2.92 4.71
CA TYR A 33 -13.03 -3.66 3.45
C TYR A 33 -13.94 -4.88 3.60
N ILE A 34 -13.81 -5.61 4.71
CA ILE A 34 -14.55 -6.85 4.92
C ILE A 34 -16.01 -6.51 5.13
N ASP A 35 -16.31 -5.51 5.96
CA ASP A 35 -17.69 -5.11 6.24
C ASP A 35 -18.41 -4.52 5.03
N LEU A 36 -17.71 -3.71 4.22
CA LEU A 36 -18.27 -3.10 3.01
C LEU A 36 -18.56 -4.13 1.91
N LEU A 37 -17.77 -5.21 1.84
CA LEU A 37 -17.83 -6.19 0.76
C LEU A 37 -18.50 -7.51 1.15
N LYS A 38 -18.84 -7.75 2.42
CA LYS A 38 -19.38 -9.04 2.89
C LYS A 38 -20.64 -9.52 2.15
N ASP A 39 -21.47 -8.57 1.72
CA ASP A 39 -22.75 -8.83 1.04
C ASP A 39 -22.65 -8.64 -0.48
N LYS A 40 -21.49 -8.23 -0.98
CA LYS A 40 -21.21 -8.04 -2.42
C LYS A 40 -20.70 -9.35 -2.99
N LYS A 41 -21.42 -9.91 -3.97
CA LYS A 41 -21.10 -11.23 -4.55
C LYS A 41 -21.19 -11.14 -6.06
N GLU A 42 -20.03 -11.23 -6.71
CA GLU A 42 -19.93 -11.09 -8.16
C GLU A 42 -20.42 -9.72 -8.66
N ASP A 43 -20.31 -8.68 -7.83
CA ASP A 43 -20.73 -7.30 -8.14
C ASP A 43 -19.69 -6.56 -9.00
N TYR A 44 -18.45 -7.06 -9.07
CA TYR A 44 -17.33 -6.34 -9.69
C TYR A 44 -16.49 -7.25 -10.61
N ASP A 45 -16.04 -6.71 -11.73
CA ASP A 45 -15.14 -7.42 -12.64
C ASP A 45 -13.66 -7.30 -12.25
N ALA A 46 -13.31 -6.25 -11.49
CA ALA A 46 -11.92 -6.02 -11.11
C ALA A 46 -11.78 -5.39 -9.73
N ALA A 47 -10.64 -5.67 -9.08
CA ALA A 47 -10.19 -4.99 -7.87
C ALA A 47 -8.76 -4.50 -8.03
N ILE A 48 -8.46 -3.32 -7.50
CA ILE A 48 -7.13 -2.70 -7.60
C ILE A 48 -6.67 -2.24 -6.21
N PHE A 49 -5.48 -2.67 -5.79
CA PHE A 49 -4.78 -2.19 -4.60
C PHE A 49 -3.44 -1.58 -4.99
N MET A 50 -3.35 -0.25 -5.06
CA MET A 50 -2.13 0.47 -5.42
C MET A 50 -1.38 1.03 -4.21
N GLY A 51 -0.11 1.37 -4.37
CA GLY A 51 0.67 2.13 -3.39
C GLY A 51 0.86 1.41 -2.07
N ASN A 52 1.10 0.09 -2.10
CA ASN A 52 1.31 -0.74 -0.91
C ASN A 52 0.10 -0.84 0.03
N ALA A 53 -1.11 -0.45 -0.41
CA ALA A 53 -2.29 -0.36 0.45
C ALA A 53 -2.63 -1.68 1.17
N LEU A 54 -2.46 -2.83 0.52
CA LEU A 54 -2.75 -4.13 1.13
C LEU A 54 -1.83 -4.42 2.33
N ALA A 55 -0.55 -4.09 2.23
CA ALA A 55 0.43 -4.36 3.28
C ALA A 55 0.19 -3.53 4.56
N HIS A 56 -0.50 -2.39 4.44
CA HIS A 56 -0.93 -1.57 5.58
C HIS A 56 -2.09 -2.20 6.40
N ASN A 57 -2.53 -3.41 6.05
CA ASN A 57 -3.50 -4.20 6.82
C ASN A 57 -2.83 -5.46 7.41
N PRO A 58 -1.82 -5.30 8.29
CA PRO A 58 -0.92 -6.38 8.74
C PRO A 58 -1.64 -7.63 9.29
N PHE A 59 -2.76 -7.43 9.98
CA PHE A 59 -3.46 -8.50 10.68
C PHE A 59 -4.59 -9.14 9.85
N ASP A 60 -5.06 -8.45 8.80
CA ASP A 60 -6.28 -8.82 8.08
C ASP A 60 -6.09 -8.98 6.56
N TYR A 61 -4.91 -8.69 5.99
CA TYR A 61 -4.71 -8.70 4.54
C TYR A 61 -5.16 -9.99 3.85
N LYS A 62 -4.95 -11.17 4.46
CA LYS A 62 -5.42 -12.47 3.93
C LYS A 62 -6.96 -12.52 3.85
N LYS A 63 -7.63 -12.03 4.89
CA LYS A 63 -9.10 -11.97 4.98
C LYS A 63 -9.66 -10.95 4.00
N ILE A 64 -8.97 -9.82 3.81
CA ILE A 64 -9.30 -8.81 2.79
C ILE A 64 -9.22 -9.44 1.39
N VAL A 65 -8.11 -10.06 1.01
CA VAL A 65 -7.96 -10.72 -0.31
C VAL A 65 -9.07 -11.74 -0.55
N LYS A 66 -9.38 -12.58 0.45
CA LYS A 66 -10.46 -13.55 0.37
C LYS A 66 -11.84 -12.90 0.21
N THR A 67 -12.11 -11.81 0.92
CA THR A 67 -13.42 -11.13 0.86
C THR A 67 -13.59 -10.42 -0.47
N VAL A 68 -12.56 -9.69 -0.92
CA VAL A 68 -12.56 -9.03 -2.23
C VAL A 68 -12.73 -10.05 -3.34
N SER A 69 -11.98 -11.16 -3.30
CA SER A 69 -12.10 -12.26 -4.25
C SER A 69 -13.55 -12.77 -4.39
N LYS A 70 -14.32 -12.85 -3.30
CA LYS A 70 -15.74 -13.24 -3.34
C LYS A 70 -16.66 -12.19 -3.97
N SER A 71 -16.31 -10.91 -3.83
CA SER A 71 -17.05 -9.81 -4.46
C SER A 71 -16.81 -9.72 -5.98
N LEU A 72 -15.75 -10.37 -6.48
CA LEU A 72 -15.44 -10.39 -7.90
C LEU A 72 -16.20 -11.49 -8.67
N THR A 73 -16.51 -11.23 -9.94
CA THR A 73 -17.17 -12.19 -10.83
C THR A 73 -16.42 -13.52 -10.95
N LYS A 74 -17.14 -14.62 -11.14
CA LYS A 74 -16.52 -15.96 -11.22
C LYS A 74 -15.64 -16.17 -12.45
N LYS A 75 -15.87 -15.42 -13.53
CA LYS A 75 -15.18 -15.54 -14.81
C LYS A 75 -14.57 -14.21 -15.21
N ASN A 76 -13.36 -14.23 -15.75
CA ASN A 76 -12.66 -13.05 -16.27
C ASN A 76 -12.38 -11.96 -15.22
N ALA A 77 -12.53 -12.26 -13.93
CA ALA A 77 -12.22 -11.31 -12.88
C ALA A 77 -10.72 -11.09 -12.76
N VAL A 78 -10.33 -9.84 -12.50
CA VAL A 78 -8.93 -9.44 -12.36
C VAL A 78 -8.68 -8.75 -11.02
N MET A 79 -7.62 -9.14 -10.33
CA MET A 79 -7.10 -8.42 -9.17
C MET A 79 -5.71 -7.88 -9.49
N ILE A 80 -5.53 -6.57 -9.33
CA ILE A 80 -4.26 -5.87 -9.53
C ILE A 80 -3.73 -5.40 -8.17
N LEU A 81 -2.49 -5.74 -7.85
CA LEU A 81 -1.85 -5.35 -6.59
C LEU A 81 -0.51 -4.68 -6.89
N GLN A 82 -0.17 -3.66 -6.10
CA GLN A 82 1.18 -3.09 -6.04
C GLN A 82 1.66 -3.13 -4.59
N ILE A 83 2.76 -3.82 -4.37
CA ILE A 83 3.36 -4.11 -3.07
C ILE A 83 4.81 -3.65 -3.10
N ALA A 84 5.29 -3.01 -2.03
CA ALA A 84 6.69 -2.65 -1.94
C ALA A 84 7.57 -3.90 -1.95
N ASN A 85 8.72 -3.86 -2.62
CA ASN A 85 9.66 -4.97 -2.65
C ASN A 85 10.45 -5.03 -1.33
N PHE A 86 9.81 -5.57 -0.28
CA PHE A 86 10.39 -5.65 1.05
C PHE A 86 11.66 -6.50 1.12
N ASP A 87 11.80 -7.49 0.25
CA ASP A 87 13.00 -8.33 0.19
C ASP A 87 14.23 -7.49 -0.17
N LYS A 88 14.12 -6.66 -1.23
CA LYS A 88 15.15 -5.68 -1.61
C LYS A 88 15.43 -4.67 -0.51
N ILE A 89 14.38 -4.10 0.08
CA ILE A 89 14.49 -3.07 1.12
C ILE A 89 15.28 -3.62 2.30
N LEU A 90 14.92 -4.81 2.79
CA LEU A 90 15.60 -5.45 3.92
C LEU A 90 17.03 -5.90 3.58
N HIS A 91 17.27 -6.35 2.35
CA HIS A 91 18.62 -6.66 1.87
C HIS A 91 19.53 -5.41 1.92
N ASN A 92 18.98 -4.25 1.57
CA ASN A 92 19.69 -2.96 1.57
C ASN A 92 19.69 -2.25 2.94
N GLY A 93 19.57 -3.00 4.03
CA GLY A 93 19.66 -2.47 5.39
C GLY A 93 18.38 -1.80 5.91
N GLY A 94 17.26 -1.96 5.21
CA GLY A 94 15.94 -1.54 5.67
C GLY A 94 15.57 -0.08 5.39
N LEU A 95 16.50 0.76 4.93
CA LEU A 95 16.20 2.16 4.59
C LEU A 95 15.29 2.24 3.36
N GLN A 96 14.15 2.93 3.51
CA GLN A 96 13.17 3.10 2.44
C GLN A 96 13.24 4.49 1.80
N ASP A 97 13.19 5.54 2.61
CA ASP A 97 13.22 6.91 2.11
C ASP A 97 13.94 7.83 3.10
N PHE A 98 14.58 8.85 2.55
CA PHE A 98 15.09 9.99 3.30
C PHE A 98 14.72 11.25 2.54
N ASN A 99 13.87 12.08 3.13
CA ASN A 99 13.45 13.31 2.49
C ASN A 99 13.48 14.49 3.45
N MET A 100 13.72 15.68 2.90
CA MET A 100 13.77 16.92 3.64
C MET A 100 12.83 17.92 3.00
N ARG A 101 11.98 18.57 3.81
CA ARG A 101 10.96 19.51 3.34
C ARG A 101 10.91 20.74 4.23
N PRO A 102 10.76 21.95 3.68
CA PRO A 102 10.43 23.12 4.49
C PRO A 102 9.04 22.93 5.11
N SER A 103 8.82 23.52 6.28
CA SER A 103 7.49 23.60 6.88
C SER A 103 6.58 24.45 5.99
N LYS A 104 5.30 24.09 5.93
CA LYS A 104 4.27 24.91 5.25
C LYS A 104 3.67 25.99 6.16
N VAL A 105 4.09 26.03 7.42
CA VAL A 105 3.53 26.92 8.46
C VAL A 105 4.55 27.95 8.93
N ASN A 106 5.86 27.62 8.87
CA ASN A 106 6.93 28.49 9.34
C ASN A 106 8.16 28.34 8.44
N ASP A 107 8.53 29.40 7.73
CA ASP A 107 9.60 29.39 6.73
C ASP A 107 10.99 29.08 7.32
N ASP A 108 11.21 29.33 8.61
CA ASP A 108 12.46 29.04 9.32
C ASP A 108 12.56 27.59 9.82
N THR A 109 11.51 26.80 9.62
CA THR A 109 11.47 25.40 10.05
C THR A 109 11.62 24.47 8.86
N ARG A 110 12.53 23.49 8.97
CA ARG A 110 12.63 22.36 8.03
C ARG A 110 12.42 21.05 8.78
N TYR A 111 11.87 20.07 8.09
CA TYR A 111 11.72 18.71 8.60
C TYR A 111 12.54 17.76 7.75
N ALA A 112 13.14 16.76 8.38
CA ALA A 112 13.72 15.60 7.72
C ALA A 112 12.95 14.36 8.19
N PHE A 113 12.60 13.49 7.25
CA PHE A 113 11.90 12.25 7.50
C PHE A 113 12.81 11.12 7.08
N ILE A 114 13.01 10.16 7.98
CA ILE A 114 13.77 8.94 7.73
C ILE A 114 12.78 7.79 7.88
N GLU A 115 12.49 7.09 6.79
CA GLU A 115 11.60 5.94 6.75
C GLU A 115 12.42 4.66 6.55
N PHE A 116 12.24 3.68 7.44
CA PHE A 116 12.96 2.40 7.38
C PHE A 116 12.13 1.27 7.96
N TYR A 117 12.46 0.04 7.55
CA TYR A 117 11.78 -1.18 7.95
C TYR A 117 12.65 -2.05 8.85
N ASP A 118 12.06 -2.50 9.94
CA ASP A 118 12.59 -3.60 10.73
C ASP A 118 12.01 -4.93 10.24
N GLY A 119 12.91 -5.86 9.89
CA GLY A 119 12.54 -7.20 9.42
C GLY A 119 12.19 -8.19 10.54
N ALA A 120 11.81 -9.41 10.16
CA ALA A 120 11.40 -10.48 11.07
C ALA A 120 12.41 -10.77 12.20
N LYS A 121 13.72 -10.61 11.96
CA LYS A 121 14.77 -10.78 12.98
C LYS A 121 14.64 -9.79 14.14
N MET A 122 14.19 -8.57 13.85
CA MET A 122 14.02 -7.49 14.84
C MET A 122 12.62 -7.54 15.47
N THR A 123 11.59 -7.86 14.68
CA THR A 123 10.20 -7.91 15.16
C THR A 123 9.87 -9.20 15.92
N GLY A 124 10.67 -10.26 15.73
CA GLY A 124 10.39 -11.61 16.25
C GLY A 124 9.22 -12.31 15.55
N LYS A 125 8.64 -11.72 14.50
CA LYS A 125 7.45 -12.22 13.80
C LYS A 125 7.73 -12.38 12.32
N LYS A 126 7.57 -13.60 11.79
CA LYS A 126 7.91 -13.94 10.40
C LYS A 126 7.05 -13.22 9.36
N ASP A 127 5.81 -12.87 9.69
CA ASP A 127 4.84 -12.30 8.74
C ASP A 127 4.67 -10.78 8.89
N LEU A 128 5.45 -10.13 9.77
CA LEU A 128 5.31 -8.70 10.07
C LEU A 128 6.63 -7.96 10.01
N LEU A 129 6.58 -6.79 9.39
CA LEU A 129 7.61 -5.75 9.46
C LEU A 129 7.13 -4.62 10.37
N THR A 130 8.05 -3.79 10.82
CA THR A 130 7.73 -2.50 11.43
C THR A 130 8.25 -1.40 10.52
N LEU A 131 7.35 -0.55 10.00
CA LEU A 131 7.73 0.69 9.35
C LEU A 131 7.95 1.75 10.43
N ASN A 132 9.19 2.21 10.55
CA ASN A 132 9.59 3.29 11.41
C ASN A 132 9.73 4.57 10.59
N MET A 133 9.12 5.66 11.06
CA MET A 133 9.28 7.00 10.50
C MET A 133 9.81 7.91 11.61
N THR A 134 11.09 8.28 11.51
CA THR A 134 11.72 9.27 12.39
C THR A 134 11.63 10.65 11.75
N ILE A 135 11.15 11.62 12.53
CA ILE A 135 11.03 13.01 12.13
C ILE A 135 12.05 13.83 12.91
N LEU A 136 12.93 14.50 12.18
CA LEU A 136 13.83 15.52 12.71
C LEU A 136 13.32 16.89 12.31
N ARG A 137 13.46 17.87 13.20
CA ARG A 137 13.07 19.26 12.97
C ARG A 137 14.29 20.16 13.13
N HIS A 138 14.53 20.98 12.12
CA HIS A 138 15.50 22.05 12.14
C HIS A 138 14.86 23.30 12.73
N ILE A 139 15.39 23.79 13.85
CA ILE A 139 15.00 25.07 14.44
C ILE A 139 16.28 25.89 14.63
N GLY A 140 16.28 27.13 14.12
CA GLY A 140 17.45 28.00 14.15
C GLY A 140 18.60 27.41 13.33
N HIS A 141 19.63 26.90 14.00
CA HIS A 141 20.84 26.34 13.36
C HIS A 141 21.11 24.87 13.69
N ARG A 142 20.15 24.15 14.28
CA ARG A 142 20.35 22.76 14.73
C ARG A 142 19.18 21.87 14.37
N TRP A 143 19.52 20.62 14.04
CA TRP A 143 18.55 19.52 13.94
C TRP A 143 18.25 18.97 15.32
N THR A 144 16.97 18.73 15.57
CA THR A 144 16.47 18.16 16.82
C THR A 144 15.53 17.02 16.51
N PHE A 145 15.52 15.97 17.34
CA PHE A 145 14.53 14.93 17.25
C PHE A 145 13.15 15.51 17.55
N ALA A 146 12.17 15.24 16.67
CA ALA A 146 10.80 15.71 16.84
C ALA A 146 9.88 14.58 17.28
N ALA A 147 9.90 13.45 16.56
CA ALA A 147 9.06 12.30 16.85
C ALA A 147 9.57 11.05 16.14
N THR A 148 9.12 9.89 16.62
CA THR A 148 9.17 8.64 15.86
C THR A 148 7.79 7.98 15.90
N ASN A 149 7.40 7.34 14.82
CA ASN A 149 6.21 6.50 14.76
C ASN A 149 6.57 5.14 14.16
N SER A 150 6.05 4.07 14.77
CA SER A 150 6.29 2.69 14.35
C SER A 150 4.96 2.04 14.02
N THR A 151 4.82 1.57 12.79
CA THR A 151 3.56 1.00 12.28
C THR A 151 3.80 -0.44 11.82
N PRO A 152 3.01 -1.42 12.28
CA PRO A 152 3.12 -2.79 11.78
C PRO A 152 2.68 -2.85 10.31
N ILE A 153 3.41 -3.63 9.51
CA ILE A 153 3.18 -3.83 8.07
C ILE A 153 3.21 -5.33 7.78
N ALA A 154 2.30 -5.82 6.95
CA ALA A 154 2.34 -7.20 6.49
C ALA A 154 3.61 -7.41 5.65
N TYR A 155 4.42 -8.42 6.00
CA TYR A 155 5.51 -8.83 5.14
C TYR A 155 4.94 -9.68 4.00
N ILE A 156 4.74 -9.07 2.83
CA ILE A 156 4.20 -9.74 1.66
C ILE A 156 5.27 -9.76 0.56
N ASN A 157 5.73 -10.95 0.21
CA ASN A 157 6.64 -11.19 -0.91
C ASN A 157 5.94 -11.93 -2.07
N ALA A 158 6.65 -12.07 -3.20
CA ALA A 158 6.17 -12.72 -4.42
C ALA A 158 5.58 -14.12 -4.17
N ALA A 159 6.25 -14.94 -3.37
CA ALA A 159 5.79 -16.29 -3.06
C ALA A 159 4.50 -16.28 -2.23
N SER A 160 4.47 -15.50 -1.15
CA SER A 160 3.32 -15.43 -0.23
C SER A 160 2.06 -14.89 -0.91
N ILE A 161 2.18 -13.83 -1.73
CA ILE A 161 1.03 -13.26 -2.43
C ILE A 161 0.52 -14.19 -3.53
N THR A 162 1.43 -14.85 -4.25
CA THR A 162 1.05 -15.84 -5.28
C THR A 162 0.29 -17.00 -4.66
N SER A 163 0.74 -17.56 -3.53
CA SER A 163 0.02 -18.62 -2.81
C SER A 163 -1.37 -18.15 -2.40
N LEU A 164 -1.45 -16.98 -1.75
CA LEU A 164 -2.71 -16.42 -1.27
C LEU A 164 -3.73 -16.19 -2.40
N LEU A 165 -3.27 -15.71 -3.56
CA LEU A 165 -4.13 -15.50 -4.73
C LEU A 165 -4.59 -16.83 -5.35
N LYS A 166 -3.73 -17.84 -5.43
CA LYS A 166 -4.14 -19.20 -5.87
C LYS A 166 -5.20 -19.79 -4.95
N GLU A 167 -4.99 -19.70 -3.63
CA GLU A 167 -5.96 -20.12 -2.62
C GLU A 167 -7.30 -19.37 -2.73
N ALA A 168 -7.26 -18.12 -3.21
CA ALA A 168 -8.44 -17.30 -3.48
C ALA A 168 -9.10 -17.60 -4.85
N GLY A 169 -8.60 -18.58 -5.61
CA GLY A 169 -9.19 -19.08 -6.84
C GLY A 169 -8.72 -18.38 -8.13
N PHE A 170 -7.62 -17.61 -8.10
CA PHE A 170 -7.02 -17.04 -9.31
C PHE A 170 -6.10 -18.08 -9.98
N ALA A 171 -6.29 -18.31 -11.28
CA ALA A 171 -5.58 -19.35 -12.02
C ALA A 171 -4.29 -18.82 -12.67
N LYS A 172 -4.35 -17.62 -13.25
CA LYS A 172 -3.20 -16.96 -13.90
C LYS A 172 -2.70 -15.84 -12.98
N ILE A 173 -1.43 -15.89 -12.59
CA ILE A 173 -0.80 -14.86 -11.76
C ILE A 173 0.50 -14.44 -12.44
N GLU A 174 0.57 -13.17 -12.81
CA GLU A 174 1.71 -12.56 -13.47
C GLU A 174 2.34 -11.53 -12.53
N LEU A 175 3.66 -11.61 -12.38
CA LEU A 175 4.44 -10.74 -11.50
C LEU A 175 5.31 -9.82 -12.36
N PHE A 176 5.14 -8.52 -12.15
CA PHE A 176 5.87 -7.47 -12.83
C PHE A 176 6.68 -6.64 -11.84
N GLY A 177 7.80 -6.12 -12.32
CA GLY A 177 8.66 -5.24 -11.56
C GLY A 177 8.56 -3.82 -12.07
N SER A 178 8.75 -2.84 -11.18
CA SER A 178 8.96 -1.46 -11.60
C SER A 178 9.84 -0.71 -10.61
N ARG A 179 10.56 0.30 -11.11
CA ARG A 179 11.23 1.31 -10.28
C ARG A 179 10.23 2.35 -9.80
N PHE A 180 10.61 3.14 -8.81
CA PHE A 180 9.79 4.28 -8.37
C PHE A 180 9.45 5.22 -9.54
N LEU A 181 8.16 5.51 -9.73
CA LEU A 181 7.60 6.32 -10.84
C LEU A 181 7.83 5.74 -12.25
N GLY A 182 8.28 4.49 -12.38
CA GLY A 182 8.43 3.81 -13.66
C GLY A 182 7.12 3.17 -14.18
N PRO A 183 7.11 2.69 -15.43
CA PRO A 183 6.02 1.86 -15.95
C PRO A 183 5.80 0.61 -15.10
N LEU A 184 4.55 0.24 -14.86
CA LEU A 184 4.20 -0.78 -13.86
C LEU A 184 4.31 -2.23 -14.36
N PHE A 185 4.09 -2.47 -15.65
CA PHE A 185 3.85 -3.82 -16.20
C PHE A 185 4.75 -4.17 -17.39
N ASP A 186 5.84 -3.44 -17.59
CA ASP A 186 6.71 -3.62 -18.76
C ASP A 186 7.73 -4.74 -18.55
N GLU A 187 8.17 -4.95 -17.31
CA GLU A 187 9.25 -5.88 -16.98
C GLU A 187 8.79 -6.98 -16.03
N LYS A 188 9.33 -8.19 -16.21
CA LYS A 188 9.13 -9.28 -15.24
C LYS A 188 9.75 -8.89 -13.90
N PHE A 189 9.09 -9.28 -12.81
CA PHE A 189 9.59 -8.98 -11.48
C PHE A 189 10.98 -9.63 -11.24
N ASP A 190 11.91 -8.77 -10.83
CA ASP A 190 13.26 -9.10 -10.36
C ASP A 190 13.41 -8.45 -8.97
N VAL A 191 13.70 -9.30 -7.97
CA VAL A 191 13.75 -8.92 -6.57
C VAL A 191 14.92 -7.98 -6.26
N GLU A 192 16.03 -8.06 -6.98
CA GLU A 192 17.20 -7.22 -6.70
C GLU A 192 17.09 -5.85 -7.39
N GLN A 193 16.41 -5.80 -8.54
CA GLN A 193 16.35 -4.59 -9.37
C GLN A 193 15.17 -3.68 -9.04
N HIS A 194 14.00 -4.23 -8.73
CA HIS A 194 12.75 -3.46 -8.70
C HIS A 194 12.38 -2.94 -7.31
N ASP A 195 11.75 -1.77 -7.26
CA ASP A 195 11.25 -1.17 -6.02
C ASP A 195 9.83 -1.66 -5.68
N TRP A 196 9.06 -2.01 -6.72
CA TRP A 196 7.70 -2.51 -6.61
C TRP A 196 7.56 -3.92 -7.15
N LEU A 197 6.82 -4.74 -6.43
CA LEU A 197 6.18 -5.96 -6.91
C LEU A 197 4.75 -5.62 -7.35
N ASN A 198 4.52 -5.62 -8.66
CA ASN A 198 3.19 -5.47 -9.24
C ASN A 198 2.65 -6.86 -9.61
N VAL A 199 1.39 -7.13 -9.29
CA VAL A 199 0.75 -8.44 -9.50
C VAL A 199 -0.53 -8.25 -10.30
N ILE A 200 -0.69 -9.05 -11.35
CA ILE A 200 -1.96 -9.21 -12.07
C ILE A 200 -2.43 -10.64 -11.88
N ALA A 201 -3.60 -10.83 -11.27
CA ALA A 201 -4.19 -12.13 -11.01
C ALA A 201 -5.54 -12.24 -11.71
N SER A 202 -5.71 -13.27 -12.54
CA SER A 202 -6.91 -13.48 -13.36
C SER A 202 -7.53 -14.86 -13.13
N ARG A 203 -8.87 -14.91 -13.18
CA ARG A 203 -9.67 -16.14 -13.16
C ARG A 203 -9.98 -16.67 -14.55
#